data_AF-A0A829WHH7-F1
#
_entry.id   AF-A0A829WHH7-F1
#
_cell.length_a   1.000
_cell.length_b   1.000
_cell.length_c   1.000
_cell.angle_alpha   90.00
_cell.angle_beta   90.00
_cell.angle_gamma   90.00
#
_symmetry.space_group_name_H-M   'P 1'
#
loop_
_entity.id
_entity.type
_entity.pdbx_description
1 polymer ?
#
loop_
_entity_poly.entity_id
_entity_poly.type
_entity_poly.pdbx_seq_one_letter_code
_entity_poly.pdbx_strand_id
1 'polypeptide(L)'
;MTEQPDLLNWSPPLTHLAAADVEASFLDPAGFRPPAGEAFVYHLTDAGTARSLVRDGLPLTDGLMFRTAVNLAEDLADVSAAGEMGVVRVRRRLIQPWLTEDRQDGRPCYVLGPQTSSQTP
;
A
#
# COMPACT_ATOMS: atom_id res chain seq x y z
N MET A 1 -30.45 -33.05 0.01
CA MET A 1 -29.12 -33.32 0.60
C MET A 1 -28.33 -32.05 0.44
N THR A 2 -28.11 -31.32 1.53
CA THR A 2 -27.44 -30.02 1.51
C THR A 2 -25.95 -30.29 1.55
N GLU A 3 -25.26 -30.09 0.43
CA GLU A 3 -23.80 -30.16 0.35
C GLU A 3 -23.23 -29.07 1.26
N GLN A 4 -22.61 -29.49 2.36
CA GLN A 4 -21.91 -28.60 3.28
C GLN A 4 -20.66 -28.09 2.56
N PRO A 5 -20.44 -26.77 2.43
CA PRO A 5 -19.27 -26.25 1.75
C PRO A 5 -18.02 -26.73 2.48
N ASP A 6 -17.11 -27.32 1.72
CA ASP A 6 -15.85 -27.88 2.19
C ASP A 6 -14.95 -26.74 2.71
N LEU A 7 -15.01 -26.50 4.02
CA LEU A 7 -14.28 -25.42 4.72
C LEU A 7 -12.75 -25.64 4.74
N LEU A 8 -12.25 -26.78 4.21
CA LEU A 8 -10.84 -27.14 4.24
C LEU A 8 -9.96 -26.28 3.30
N ASN A 9 -10.56 -25.62 2.30
CA ASN A 9 -9.84 -24.72 1.38
C ASN A 9 -10.25 -23.25 1.51
N TRP A 10 -11.07 -22.92 2.51
CA TRP A 10 -11.45 -21.54 2.74
C TRP A 10 -10.35 -20.81 3.50
N SER A 11 -9.46 -20.15 2.75
CA SER A 11 -8.64 -19.07 3.31
C SER A 11 -9.51 -17.82 3.35
N PRO A 12 -9.79 -17.23 4.53
CA PRO A 12 -10.41 -15.92 4.56
C PRO A 12 -9.57 -14.97 3.70
N PRO A 13 -10.18 -14.05 2.94
CA PRO A 13 -9.41 -13.04 2.24
C PRO A 13 -8.51 -12.38 3.27
N LEU A 14 -7.22 -12.33 2.99
CA LEU A 14 -6.29 -11.58 3.83
C LEU A 14 -6.72 -10.12 3.69
N THR A 15 -7.50 -9.62 4.66
CA THR A 15 -8.04 -8.26 4.63
C THR A 15 -7.06 -7.27 5.22
N HIS A 16 -5.94 -7.74 5.79
CA HIS A 16 -4.95 -6.94 6.49
C HIS A 16 -3.56 -7.58 6.38
N LEU A 17 -2.53 -6.78 6.17
CA LEU A 17 -1.14 -7.17 6.44
C LEU A 17 -0.80 -6.88 7.90
N ALA A 18 -0.17 -7.86 8.56
CA ALA A 18 0.29 -7.69 9.92
C ALA A 18 1.37 -6.60 10.02
N ALA A 19 1.41 -5.89 11.14
CA ALA A 19 2.42 -4.87 11.40
C ALA A 19 3.87 -5.38 11.22
N ALA A 20 4.12 -6.67 11.50
CA ALA A 20 5.44 -7.30 11.32
C ALA A 20 5.87 -7.43 9.84
N ASP A 21 4.91 -7.46 8.92
CA ASP A 21 5.13 -7.58 7.47
C ASP A 21 5.16 -6.22 6.77
N VAL A 22 4.73 -5.17 7.47
CA VAL A 22 4.82 -3.78 7.03
C VAL A 22 6.12 -3.19 7.58
N GLU A 23 7.16 -3.12 6.74
CA GLU A 23 8.37 -2.34 7.05
C GLU A 23 8.07 -0.84 6.93
N ALA A 24 7.26 -0.33 7.86
CA ALA A 24 6.94 1.08 7.90
C ALA A 24 8.08 1.85 8.54
N SER A 25 8.89 2.47 7.69
CA SER A 25 9.69 3.60 8.12
C SER A 25 8.79 4.84 8.11
N PHE A 26 8.51 5.41 9.28
CA PHE A 26 7.96 6.75 9.39
C PHE A 26 9.03 7.74 8.91
N LEU A 27 9.06 7.96 7.62
CA LEU A 27 9.93 8.97 7.06
C LEU A 27 9.13 10.26 7.08
N ASP A 28 9.58 11.18 7.92
CA ASP A 28 9.21 12.58 7.77
C ASP A 28 9.46 12.98 6.31
N PRO A 29 8.50 13.64 5.65
CA PRO A 29 8.62 14.02 4.25
C PRO A 29 9.91 14.78 3.94
N ALA A 30 10.43 15.59 4.87
CA ALA A 30 11.68 16.33 4.69
C ALA A 30 12.95 15.46 4.82
N GLY A 31 12.82 14.25 5.38
CA GLY A 31 13.91 13.27 5.54
C GLY A 31 13.83 12.06 4.62
N PHE A 32 12.83 11.98 3.74
CA PHE A 32 12.59 10.80 2.90
C PHE A 32 13.74 10.57 1.89
N ARG A 33 14.52 9.52 2.12
CA ARG A 33 15.53 9.00 1.17
C ARG A 33 15.21 7.54 0.88
N PRO A 34 14.37 7.25 -0.13
CA PRO A 34 14.03 5.87 -0.42
C PRO A 34 15.26 5.14 -0.97
N PRO A 35 15.46 3.85 -0.60
CA PRO A 35 16.35 3.01 -1.36
C PRO A 35 15.82 2.89 -2.80
N ALA A 36 16.71 3.00 -3.78
CA ALA A 36 16.34 2.82 -5.18
C ALA A 36 15.85 1.38 -5.43
N GLY A 37 14.73 1.24 -6.15
CA GLY A 37 14.24 -0.05 -6.66
C GLY A 37 12.75 -0.29 -6.49
N GLU A 38 12.22 -1.20 -7.31
CA GLU A 38 10.79 -1.56 -7.42
C GLU A 38 10.31 -2.52 -6.32
N ALA A 39 11.20 -2.91 -5.40
CA ALA A 39 10.88 -3.87 -4.34
C ALA A 39 9.86 -3.34 -3.32
N PHE A 40 9.70 -2.01 -3.24
CA PHE A 40 8.82 -1.34 -2.29
C PHE A 40 7.92 -0.34 -2.99
N VAL A 41 6.74 -0.19 -2.43
CA VAL A 41 5.79 0.86 -2.79
C VAL A 41 5.40 1.64 -1.54
N TYR A 42 4.99 2.88 -1.73
CA TYR A 42 4.86 3.85 -0.65
C TYR A 42 3.50 4.53 -0.66
N HIS A 43 2.87 4.63 0.49
CA HIS A 43 1.62 5.37 0.69
C HIS A 43 1.92 6.69 1.40
N LEU A 44 1.47 7.81 0.84
CA LEU A 44 1.58 9.14 1.43
C LEU A 44 0.24 9.51 2.06
N THR A 45 0.27 9.92 3.33
CA THR A 45 -0.93 10.31 4.10
C THR A 45 -0.53 11.23 5.25
N ASP A 46 -1.46 11.63 6.12
CA ASP A 46 -1.12 12.39 7.33
C ASP A 46 -0.41 11.52 8.36
N ALA A 47 0.37 12.14 9.25
CA ALA A 47 1.16 11.42 10.25
C ALA A 47 0.30 10.58 11.22
N GLY A 48 -0.94 10.98 11.50
CA GLY A 48 -1.86 10.24 12.38
C GLY A 48 -2.36 8.96 11.73
N THR A 49 -2.79 9.04 10.48
CA THR A 49 -3.19 7.87 9.67
C THR A 49 -2.01 6.93 9.47
N ALA A 50 -0.84 7.47 9.09
CA ALA A 50 0.37 6.66 8.95
C ALA A 50 0.66 5.86 10.22
N ARG A 51 0.62 6.48 11.41
CA ARG A 51 0.84 5.79 12.70
C ARG A 51 -0.16 4.68 12.96
N SER A 52 -1.42 4.90 12.62
CA SER A 52 -2.47 3.90 12.79
C SER A 52 -2.26 2.69 11.88
N LEU A 53 -1.91 2.90 10.61
CA LEU A 53 -1.65 1.82 9.64
C LEU A 53 -0.47 0.92 10.06
N VAL A 54 0.54 1.47 10.72
CA VAL A 54 1.66 0.66 11.23
C VAL A 54 1.31 -0.09 12.49
N ARG A 55 0.58 0.57 13.40
CA ARG A 55 0.18 -0.02 14.69
C ARG A 55 -0.80 -1.17 14.47
N ASP A 56 -1.79 -0.95 13.63
CA ASP A 56 -2.95 -1.84 13.48
C ASP A 56 -2.78 -2.80 12.28
N GLY A 57 -1.77 -2.55 11.44
CA GLY A 57 -1.57 -3.25 10.17
C GLY A 57 -2.20 -2.53 9.00
N LEU A 58 -1.73 -2.84 7.80
CA LEU A 58 -2.22 -2.21 6.57
C LEU A 58 -3.50 -2.93 6.12
N PRO A 59 -4.66 -2.25 6.05
CA PRO A 59 -5.85 -2.85 5.49
C PRO A 59 -5.63 -3.09 4.00
N LEU A 60 -6.07 -4.25 3.51
CA LEU A 60 -6.08 -4.61 2.09
C LEU A 60 -7.46 -4.30 1.49
N THR A 61 -7.94 -3.09 1.75
CA THR A 61 -9.23 -2.59 1.26
C THR A 61 -9.02 -1.70 0.05
N ASP A 62 -10.06 -1.63 -0.79
CA ASP A 62 -10.07 -0.77 -1.96
C ASP A 62 -9.81 0.70 -1.60
N GLY A 63 -9.08 1.40 -2.46
CA GLY A 63 -8.86 2.85 -2.36
C GLY A 63 -7.54 3.27 -1.70
N LEU A 64 -6.73 2.35 -1.17
CA LEU A 64 -5.38 2.70 -0.74
C LEU A 64 -4.44 2.84 -1.94
N MET A 65 -3.83 4.02 -2.04
CA MET A 65 -2.95 4.39 -3.13
C MET A 65 -1.47 4.27 -2.74
N PHE A 66 -0.68 3.62 -3.58
CA PHE A 66 0.75 3.45 -3.45
C PHE A 66 1.49 4.01 -4.65
N ARG A 67 2.70 4.50 -4.39
CA ARG A 67 3.58 5.12 -5.39
C ARG A 67 4.95 4.47 -5.36
N THR A 68 5.67 4.60 -6.47
CA THR A 68 7.10 4.27 -6.49
C THR A 68 7.88 5.31 -5.69
N ALA A 69 9.13 4.99 -5.35
CA ALA A 69 10.04 5.92 -4.69
C ALA A 69 10.20 7.24 -5.46
N VAL A 70 10.26 7.17 -6.80
CA VAL A 70 10.45 8.33 -7.67
C VAL A 70 9.23 9.23 -7.64
N ASN A 71 8.05 8.67 -7.89
CA ASN A 71 6.81 9.46 -7.94
C ASN A 71 6.46 10.05 -6.57
N LEU A 72 6.73 9.31 -5.48
CA LEU A 72 6.55 9.85 -4.14
C LEU A 72 7.45 11.06 -3.86
N ALA A 73 8.72 11.02 -4.29
CA ALA A 73 9.63 12.14 -4.10
C ALA A 73 9.16 13.39 -4.88
N GLU A 74 8.57 13.20 -6.07
CA GLU A 74 7.94 14.28 -6.84
C GLU A 74 6.73 14.87 -6.08
N ASP A 75 5.85 14.03 -5.52
CA ASP A 75 4.71 14.52 -4.73
C ASP A 75 5.15 15.27 -3.46
N LEU A 76 6.17 14.76 -2.76
CA LEU A 76 6.72 15.43 -1.58
C LEU A 76 7.35 16.79 -1.90
N ALA A 77 7.87 16.98 -3.12
CA ALA A 77 8.38 18.26 -3.58
C ALA A 77 7.26 19.28 -3.88
N ASP A 78 6.08 18.80 -4.27
CA ASP A 78 4.92 19.64 -4.61
C ASP A 78 4.03 19.97 -3.40
N VAL A 79 4.10 19.17 -2.33
CA VAL A 79 3.32 19.42 -1.11
C VAL A 79 3.92 20.63 -0.38
N SER A 80 3.19 21.75 -0.41
CA SER A 80 3.37 22.86 0.55
C SER A 80 3.28 22.28 1.97
N ALA A 81 4.18 22.66 2.87
CA ALA A 81 4.35 22.13 4.23
C ALA A 81 3.15 22.38 5.20
N ALA A 82 1.91 22.26 4.71
CA ALA A 82 0.69 22.36 5.47
C ALA A 82 0.33 20.99 6.06
N GLY A 83 0.91 20.68 7.21
CA GLY A 83 0.58 19.51 8.02
C GLY A 83 1.72 18.51 8.17
N GLU A 84 1.73 17.78 9.29
CA GLU A 84 2.63 16.65 9.51
C GLU A 84 2.22 15.50 8.59
N MET A 85 2.94 15.29 7.48
CA MET A 85 2.72 14.15 6.58
C MET A 85 3.49 12.92 7.06
N GLY A 86 3.03 11.74 6.67
CA GLY A 86 3.67 10.45 6.92
C GLY A 86 3.76 9.61 5.66
N VAL A 87 4.87 8.89 5.52
CA VAL A 87 5.07 7.90 4.48
C VAL A 87 5.01 6.50 5.09
N VAL A 88 4.17 5.63 4.54
CA VAL A 88 4.12 4.19 4.88
C VAL A 88 4.77 3.41 3.74
N ARG A 89 5.68 2.49 4.07
CA ARG A 89 6.40 1.68 3.10
C ARG A 89 5.97 0.22 3.21
N VAL A 90 5.76 -0.43 2.07
CA VAL A 90 5.32 -1.83 2.00
C VAL A 90 6.14 -2.57 0.95
N ARG A 91 6.50 -3.83 1.23
CA ARG A 91 7.13 -4.70 0.22
C ARG A 91 6.11 -5.03 -0.85
N ARG A 92 6.40 -4.65 -2.09
CA ARG A 92 5.50 -4.84 -3.24
C ARG A 92 5.03 -6.29 -3.36
N ARG A 93 5.94 -7.25 -3.20
CA ARG A 93 5.64 -8.69 -3.27
C ARG A 93 4.53 -9.17 -2.31
N LEU A 94 4.32 -8.47 -1.19
CA LEU A 94 3.32 -8.85 -0.18
C LEU A 94 1.91 -8.40 -0.56
N ILE A 95 1.79 -7.33 -1.35
CA ILE A 95 0.51 -6.78 -1.81
C ILE A 95 0.30 -6.91 -3.32
N GLN A 96 1.25 -7.52 -4.04
CA GLN A 96 1.24 -7.64 -5.50
C GLN A 96 -0.08 -8.21 -6.08
N PRO A 97 -0.74 -9.21 -5.47
CA PRO A 97 -2.03 -9.72 -5.96
C PRO A 97 -3.19 -8.71 -5.91
N TRP A 98 -3.05 -7.63 -5.13
CA TRP A 98 -4.07 -6.61 -4.92
C TRP A 98 -3.71 -5.28 -5.59
N LEU A 99 -2.48 -5.13 -6.11
CA LEU A 99 -2.06 -3.91 -6.79
C LEU A 99 -2.61 -3.86 -8.21
N THR A 100 -3.41 -2.84 -8.50
CA THR A 100 -3.83 -2.48 -9.85
C THR A 100 -3.09 -1.21 -10.27
N GLU A 101 -2.52 -1.20 -11.46
CA GLU A 101 -1.92 0.01 -12.04
C GLU A 101 -2.99 1.06 -12.33
N ASP A 102 -2.76 2.29 -11.87
CA ASP A 102 -3.67 3.41 -12.05
C ASP A 102 -2.90 4.71 -12.32
N ARG A 103 -3.61 5.79 -12.61
CA ARG A 103 -3.04 7.13 -12.75
C ARG A 103 -3.88 8.14 -12.00
N GLN A 104 -3.33 8.72 -10.95
CA GLN A 104 -3.91 9.86 -10.24
C GLN A 104 -3.17 11.13 -10.65
N ASP A 105 -3.92 12.16 -11.06
CA ASP A 105 -3.36 13.44 -11.53
C ASP A 105 -2.31 13.28 -12.65
N GLY A 106 -2.48 12.25 -13.49
CA GLY A 106 -1.56 11.92 -14.59
C GLY A 106 -0.27 11.22 -14.16
N ARG A 107 -0.04 10.99 -12.86
CA ARG A 107 1.14 10.30 -12.34
C ARG A 107 0.89 8.80 -12.16
N PRO A 108 1.85 7.92 -12.52
CA PRO A 108 1.73 6.50 -12.28
C PRO A 108 1.59 6.16 -10.80
N CYS A 109 0.65 5.28 -10.48
CA CYS A 109 0.43 4.79 -9.14
C CYS A 109 -0.13 3.37 -9.16
N TYR A 110 -0.24 2.80 -7.97
CA TYR A 110 -0.93 1.53 -7.76
C TYR A 110 -2.04 1.75 -6.74
N VAL A 111 -3.22 1.24 -7.02
CA VAL A 111 -4.32 1.22 -6.04
C VAL A 111 -4.51 -0.21 -5.55
N LEU A 112 -4.80 -0.38 -4.26
CA LEU A 112 -5.36 -1.64 -3.79
C LEU A 112 -6.75 -1.77 -4.38
N GLY A 113 -6.94 -2.83 -5.14
CA GLY A 113 -8.23 -3.24 -5.70
C GLY A 113 -8.59 -4.64 -5.22
N PRO A 114 -9.82 -5.11 -5.54
CA PRO A 114 -10.16 -6.51 -5.37
C PRO A 114 -9.11 -7.38 -6.05
N GLN A 115 -8.73 -8.49 -5.40
CA GLN A 115 -7.66 -9.37 -5.88
C GLN A 115 -7.91 -9.68 -7.36
N THR A 116 -7.13 -9.08 -8.25
CA THR A 116 -7.27 -9.35 -9.67
C THR A 116 -6.57 -10.69 -9.85
N SER A 117 -7.35 -11.76 -9.77
CA SER A 117 -6.96 -13.06 -10.32
C SER A 117 -6.41 -12.75 -11.70
N SER A 118 -5.09 -12.82 -11.85
CA SER A 118 -4.42 -12.62 -13.13
C SER A 118 -5.09 -13.53 -14.14
N GLN A 119 -5.96 -12.95 -14.97
CA GLN A 119 -6.55 -13.63 -16.10
C GLN A 119 -5.46 -13.59 -17.17
N THR A 120 -4.67 -14.65 -17.20
CA THR A 120 -3.68 -14.90 -18.26
C THR A 120 -4.43 -15.00 -19.60
N PRO A 121 -3.96 -14.33 -20.68
CA PRO A 121 -4.52 -14.49 -22.02
C PRO A 121 -4.31 -15.90 -22.58
#